data_AF-A0A9E2XAA7-F1
#
_entry.id   AF-A0A9E2XAA7-F1
#
_cell.length_a   1.000
_cell.length_b   1.000
_cell.length_c   1.000
_cell.angle_alpha   90.00
_cell.angle_beta   90.00
_cell.angle_gamma   90.00
#
_symmetry.space_group_name_H-M   'P 1'
#
loop_
_entity.id
_entity.type
_entity.pdbx_description
1 polymer ?
#
loop_
_entity_poly.entity_id
_entity_poly.type
_entity_poly.pdbx_seq_one_letter_code
_entity_poly.pdbx_strand_id
1 'polypeptide(L)' 'MDESDLEPRRKPAQPKDLTLMGIEELETYIAELEAEIARVRIEITAKLGQRRGAEALFKR' A
#
# COMPACT_ATOMS: atom_id res chain seq x y z
N MET A 1 -17.39 29.44 -1.82
CA MET A 1 -16.37 28.55 -2.43
C MET A 1 -15.40 28.21 -1.32
N ASP A 2 -15.34 26.94 -0.94
CA ASP A 2 -14.51 26.45 0.16
C ASP A 2 -13.07 26.28 -0.35
N GLU A 3 -12.08 26.83 0.35
CA GLU A 3 -10.66 26.83 -0.08
C GLU A 3 -10.09 25.42 -0.23
N SER A 4 -10.72 24.41 0.39
CA SER A 4 -10.37 22.99 0.26
C SER A 4 -10.55 22.41 -1.15
N ASP A 5 -11.26 23.09 -2.05
CA ASP A 5 -11.48 22.64 -3.43
C ASP A 5 -10.40 23.16 -4.41
N LEU A 6 -9.46 23.98 -3.91
CA LEU A 6 -8.36 24.57 -4.70
C LEU A 6 -7.04 23.78 -4.61
N GLU A 7 -6.98 22.74 -3.78
CA GLU A 7 -5.80 21.88 -3.73
C GLU A 7 -5.77 20.93 -4.92
N PRO A 8 -4.69 20.88 -5.72
CA PRO A 8 -4.57 19.92 -6.80
C PRO A 8 -4.58 18.51 -6.21
N ARG A 9 -5.74 17.84 -6.31
CA ARG A 9 -5.89 16.43 -5.95
C ARG A 9 -4.86 15.64 -6.75
N ARG A 10 -3.83 15.14 -6.07
CA ARG A 10 -2.79 14.30 -6.70
C ARG A 10 -3.50 13.17 -7.39
N LYS A 11 -3.50 13.18 -8.72
CA LYS A 11 -4.07 12.10 -9.52
C LYS A 11 -3.36 10.81 -9.11
N PRO A 12 -4.09 9.71 -8.90
CA PRO A 12 -3.44 8.43 -8.65
C PRO A 12 -2.48 8.13 -9.79
N ALA A 13 -1.29 7.61 -9.46
CA ALA A 13 -0.33 7.19 -10.46
C ALA A 13 -1.00 6.15 -11.36
N GLN A 14 -0.90 6.34 -12.68
CA GLN A 14 -1.41 5.36 -13.62
C GLN A 14 -0.59 4.06 -13.48
N PRO A 15 -1.22 2.88 -13.63
CA PRO A 15 -0.47 1.63 -13.72
C PRO A 15 0.58 1.71 -14.83
N LYS A 16 1.71 1.01 -14.65
CA LYS A 16 2.71 0.84 -15.72
C LYS A 16 2.04 0.18 -16.94
N ASP A 17 2.41 0.63 -18.13
CA ASP A 17 2.04 -0.05 -19.37
C ASP A 17 2.89 -1.31 -19.55
N LEU A 18 2.30 -2.47 -19.29
CA LEU A 18 2.98 -3.76 -19.32
C LEU A 18 3.26 -4.24 -20.76
N THR A 19 2.61 -3.66 -21.77
CA THR A 19 2.77 -4.09 -23.17
C THR A 19 4.14 -3.74 -23.75
N LEU A 20 4.84 -2.81 -23.11
CA LEU A 20 6.18 -2.35 -23.49
C LEU A 20 7.31 -3.14 -22.82
N MET A 21 6.97 -4.03 -21.87
CA MET A 21 7.95 -4.77 -21.06
C MET A 21 8.25 -6.14 -21.66
N GLY A 22 9.52 -6.55 -21.61
CA GLY A 22 9.95 -7.91 -21.93
C GLY A 22 9.62 -8.91 -20.81
N ILE A 23 9.78 -10.21 -21.08
CA ILE A 23 9.48 -11.28 -20.10
C ILE A 23 10.29 -11.11 -18.81
N GLU A 24 11.61 -10.91 -18.91
CA GLU A 24 12.49 -10.74 -17.75
C GLU A 24 12.13 -9.49 -16.92
N GLU A 25 11.72 -8.41 -17.59
CA GLU A 25 11.27 -7.19 -16.92
C GLU A 25 9.93 -7.41 -16.20
N LEU A 26 9.03 -8.20 -16.77
CA LEU A 26 7.77 -8.57 -16.15
C LEU A 26 7.99 -9.48 -14.92
N GLU A 27 8.90 -10.45 -15.01
CA GLU A 27 9.29 -11.31 -13.88
C GLU A 27 9.91 -10.48 -12.76
N THR A 28 10.80 -9.55 -13.09
CA THR A 28 11.39 -8.61 -12.12
C THR A 28 10.32 -7.74 -11.46
N TYR A 29 9.40 -7.19 -12.25
CA TYR A 29 8.32 -6.35 -11.74
C TYR A 29 7.36 -7.12 -10.82
N ILE A 30 7.07 -8.39 -11.12
CA ILE A 30 6.32 -9.28 -10.22
C ILE A 30 7.07 -9.42 -8.89
N ALA A 31 8.37 -9.73 -8.92
CA ALA A 31 9.16 -9.91 -7.71
C ALA A 31 9.17 -8.65 -6.82
N GLU A 32 9.26 -7.46 -7.42
CA GLU A 32 9.15 -6.18 -6.71
C GLU A 32 7.79 -6.00 -6.04
N LEU A 33 6.70 -6.28 -6.76
CA LEU A 33 5.34 -6.16 -6.24
C LEU A 33 5.09 -7.17 -5.11
N GLU A 34 5.56 -8.40 -5.23
CA GLU A 34 5.43 -9.43 -4.21
C GLU A 34 6.20 -9.06 -2.93
N ALA A 35 7.41 -8.51 -3.07
CA ALA A 35 8.18 -8.01 -1.94
C ALA A 35 7.43 -6.88 -1.20
N GLU A 36 6.82 -5.96 -1.95
CA GLU A 36 6.01 -4.89 -1.36
C GLU A 36 4.75 -5.43 -0.67
N ILE A 37 4.06 -6.40 -1.28
CA ILE A 37 2.94 -7.09 -0.64
C ILE A 37 3.36 -7.74 0.68
N ALA A 38 4.53 -8.39 0.72
CA ALA A 38 5.06 -9.00 1.93
C ALA A 38 5.31 -7.94 3.02
N ARG A 39 5.92 -6.80 2.67
CA ARG A 39 6.13 -5.67 3.58
C ARG A 39 4.82 -5.15 4.17
N VAL A 40 3.83 -4.92 3.32
CA VAL A 40 2.50 -4.43 3.75
C VAL A 40 1.80 -5.44 4.67
N ARG A 41 1.91 -6.74 4.40
CA ARG A 41 1.35 -7.79 5.27
C ARG A 41 2.00 -7.80 6.66
N ILE A 42 3.30 -7.55 6.76
CA ILE A 42 4.00 -7.41 8.05
C ILE A 42 3.43 -6.23 8.84
N GLU A 43 3.29 -5.06 8.20
CA GLU A 43 2.74 -3.86 8.83
C GLU A 43 1.29 -4.04 9.29
N ILE A 44 0.45 -4.69 8.48
CA ILE A 44 -0.93 -5.04 8.87
C ILE A 44 -0.92 -5.89 10.14
N THR A 45 -0.06 -6.91 10.18
CA THR A 45 0.05 -7.81 11.34
C THR A 45 0.47 -7.03 12.59
N ALA A 46 1.45 -6.13 12.47
CA ALA A 46 1.89 -5.27 13.57
C ALA A 46 0.76 -4.37 14.10
N LYS A 47 0.01 -3.71 13.20
CA LYS A 47 -1.13 -2.85 13.57
C LYS A 47 -2.26 -3.63 14.23
N LEU A 48 -2.56 -4.84 13.76
CA LEU A 48 -3.55 -5.71 14.39
C LEU A 48 -3.12 -6.14 15.80
N GLY A 49 -1.83 -6.42 16.00
CA GLY A 49 -1.27 -6.70 17.33
C GLY A 49 -1.44 -5.52 18.29
N GLN A 50 -1.10 -4.31 17.86
CA GLN A 50 -1.29 -3.09 18.64
C GLN A 50 -2.76 -2.88 19.03
N ARG A 51 -3.69 -3.06 18.08
CA ARG A 51 -5.13 -2.92 18.34
C ARG A 51 -5.62 -3.91 19.39
N ARG A 52 -5.23 -5.18 19.29
CA ARG A 52 -5.60 -6.20 20.29
C ARG A 52 -5.02 -5.89 21.68
N GLY A 53 -3.78 -5.43 21.74
CA GLY A 53 -3.15 -5.00 22.99
C GLY A 53 -3.90 -3.83 23.64
N ALA A 54 -4.31 -2.84 22.85
CA ALA A 54 -5.14 -1.73 23.33
C ALA A 54 -6.52 -2.20 23.81
N GLU A 55 -7.22 -3.03 23.02
CA GLU A 55 -8.53 -3.57 23.41
C GLU A 55 -8.47 -4.38 24.72
N ALA A 56 -7.38 -5.10 24.99
CA ALA A 56 -7.19 -5.83 26.24
C ALA A 56 -6.92 -4.91 27.45
N LEU A 57 -6.33 -3.74 27.23
CA LEU A 57 -6.08 -2.74 28.27
C LEU A 57 -7.38 -2.01 28.67
N PHE A 58 -8.27 -1.74 27.71
CA PHE A 58 -9.53 -1.01 27.94
C PHE A 58 -10.72 -1.89 28.38
N LYS A 59 -10.58 -3.23 28.34
CA LYS A 59 -11.61 -4.18 28.80
C LYS A 59 -11.39 -4.67 30.25
N ARG A 60 -10.41 -4.12 30.96
CA ARG A 60 -10.15 -4.39 32.38
C ARG A 60 -10.71 -3.28 33.26
#